data_AF-A0AAW9I910-F1
#
_entry.id   AF-A0AAW9I910-F1
#
_cell.length_a   1.000
_cell.length_b   1.000
_cell.length_c   1.000
_cell.angle_alpha   90.00
_cell.angle_beta   90.00
_cell.angle_gamma   90.00
#
_symmetry.space_group_name_H-M   'P 1'
#
loop_
_entity.id
_entity.type
_entity.pdbx_description
1 polymer ?
#
loop_
_entity_poly.entity_id
_entity_poly.type
_entity_poly.pdbx_seq_one_letter_code
_entity_poly.pdbx_strand_id
1 'polypeptide(L)'
;LVGTSTTTSYTNTGLAEGTSYTYTVVAVSSTGSKSSASAPLTVSTSGSSATYPAWNATAVYLGGSKVSYNGVNYEAKWWTQGETPGSADVWKVIP
;
A
#
# COMPACT_ATOMS: atom_id res chain seq x y z
N LEU A 1 -6.08 -3.80 19.60
CA LEU A 1 -6.82 -5.03 19.27
C LEU A 1 -7.37 -4.84 17.87
N VAL A 2 -6.95 -5.66 16.90
CA VAL A 2 -7.37 -5.53 15.49
C VAL A 2 -8.73 -6.21 15.25
N GLY A 3 -9.00 -7.32 15.95
CA GLY A 3 -10.31 -7.98 15.99
C GLY A 3 -10.30 -9.23 16.87
N THR A 4 -11.45 -9.90 16.97
CA THR A 4 -11.63 -11.21 17.65
C THR A 4 -12.38 -12.15 16.73
N SER A 5 -12.02 -13.43 16.72
CA SER A 5 -12.73 -14.48 15.97
C SER A 5 -12.92 -15.71 16.84
N THR A 6 -14.02 -16.43 16.63
CA THR A 6 -14.29 -17.75 17.22
C THR A 6 -13.86 -18.89 16.29
N THR A 7 -13.40 -18.57 15.08
CA THR A 7 -12.83 -19.51 14.11
C THR A 7 -11.33 -19.26 13.96
N THR A 8 -10.63 -20.14 13.25
CA THR A 8 -9.19 -20.02 12.99
C THR A 8 -8.86 -19.01 11.88
N SER A 9 -9.82 -18.18 11.48
CA SER A 9 -9.67 -17.21 10.40
C SER A 9 -10.19 -15.84 10.83
N TYR A 10 -9.49 -14.79 10.41
CA TYR A 10 -9.90 -13.39 10.60
C TYR A 10 -9.48 -12.58 9.37
N THR A 11 -10.40 -11.79 8.82
CA THR A 11 -10.12 -10.90 7.69
C THR A 11 -9.96 -9.48 8.21
N ASN A 12 -8.76 -8.92 8.07
CA ASN A 12 -8.50 -7.51 8.32
C ASN A 12 -8.65 -6.71 7.02
N THR A 13 -9.50 -5.68 7.00
CA THR A 13 -9.77 -4.84 5.81
C THR A 13 -9.37 -3.39 6.07
N GLY A 14 -9.32 -2.57 5.01
CA GLY A 14 -8.96 -1.15 5.12
C GLY A 14 -7.48 -0.88 5.42
N LEU A 15 -6.61 -1.83 5.07
CA LEU A 15 -5.16 -1.67 5.19
C LEU A 15 -4.61 -0.77 4.07
N ALA A 16 -3.58 0.00 4.39
CA ALA A 16 -2.85 0.78 3.40
C ALA A 16 -2.07 -0.16 2.46
N GLU A 17 -2.01 0.20 1.18
CA GLU A 17 -1.27 -0.52 0.15
C GLU A 17 0.24 -0.40 0.37
N GLY A 18 1.01 -1.40 -0.08
CA GLY A 18 2.47 -1.42 0.04
C GLY A 18 3.01 -1.34 1.48
N THR A 19 2.16 -1.63 2.47
CA THR A 19 2.48 -1.43 3.90
C THR A 19 2.67 -2.78 4.57
N SER A 20 3.72 -2.88 5.39
CA SER A 20 3.99 -4.06 6.20
C SER A 20 3.26 -3.98 7.53
N TYR A 21 2.50 -5.01 7.85
CA TYR A 21 1.75 -5.15 9.10
C TYR A 21 2.26 -6.36 9.88
N THR A 22 2.35 -6.22 11.20
CA THR A 22 2.75 -7.29 12.10
C THR A 22 1.58 -7.68 13.00
N TYR A 23 1.29 -8.98 13.06
CA TYR A 23 0.18 -9.54 13.82
C TYR A 23 0.66 -10.58 14.83
N THR A 24 -0.02 -10.62 15.97
CA THR A 24 0.10 -11.68 16.99
C THR A 24 -1.29 -12.10 17.41
N VAL A 25 -1.47 -13.36 17.79
CA VAL A 25 -2.74 -13.88 18.29
C VAL A 25 -2.63 -14.31 19.76
N VAL A 26 -3.72 -14.16 20.51
CA VAL A 26 -3.88 -14.69 21.87
C VAL A 26 -5.16 -15.52 21.93
N ALA A 27 -5.14 -16.64 22.66
CA ALA A 27 -6.35 -17.37 22.99
C ALA A 27 -7.05 -16.70 24.18
N VAL A 28 -8.38 -16.67 24.16
CA VAL A 28 -9.20 -16.15 25.25
C VAL A 28 -10.13 -17.26 25.73
N SER A 29 -10.09 -17.57 27.03
CA SER A 29 -10.99 -18.56 27.64
C SER A 29 -12.43 -18.04 27.75
N SER A 30 -13.38 -18.92 28.04
CA SER A 30 -14.78 -18.55 28.34
C SER A 30 -14.93 -17.59 29.54
N THR A 31 -13.94 -17.57 30.43
CA THR A 31 -13.85 -16.66 31.59
C THR A 31 -13.08 -15.37 31.28
N GLY A 32 -12.67 -15.14 30.03
CA GLY A 32 -11.97 -13.94 29.58
C GLY A 32 -10.46 -13.93 29.86
N SER A 33 -9.88 -15.02 30.38
CA SER A 33 -8.43 -15.11 30.61
C SER A 33 -7.68 -15.28 29.28
N LYS A 34 -6.56 -14.57 29.12
CA LYS A 34 -5.76 -14.56 27.89
C LYS A 34 -4.52 -15.44 28.02
N SER A 35 -4.15 -16.15 26.97
CA SER A 35 -2.86 -16.84 26.87
C SER A 35 -1.70 -15.87 26.64
N SER A 36 -0.46 -16.38 26.67
CA SER A 36 0.68 -15.73 26.03
C SER A 36 0.41 -15.52 24.53
N ALA A 37 0.99 -14.48 23.95
CA ALA A 37 0.89 -14.19 22.53
C ALA A 37 1.70 -15.20 21.69
N SER A 38 1.24 -15.43 20.46
CA SER A 38 2.00 -16.17 19.45
C SER A 38 3.30 -15.45 19.06
N ALA A 39 4.15 -16.14 18.31
CA ALA A 39 5.18 -15.47 17.53
C ALA A 39 4.55 -14.44 16.56
N PRO A 40 5.25 -13.33 16.26
CA PRO A 40 4.75 -12.33 15.32
C PRO A 40 4.78 -12.86 13.88
N LEU A 41 3.74 -12.53 13.13
CA LEU A 41 3.67 -12.72 11.69
C LEU A 41 3.68 -11.35 11.00
N THR A 42 4.68 -11.10 10.17
CA THR A 42 4.75 -9.90 9.33
C THR A 42 4.30 -10.23 7.92
N VAL A 43 3.32 -9.50 7.41
CA VAL A 43 2.80 -9.61 6.04
C VAL A 43 2.70 -8.22 5.42
N SER A 44 2.94 -8.13 4.13
CA SER A 44 2.84 -6.88 3.38
C SER A 44 1.62 -6.92 2.47
N THR A 45 0.86 -5.83 2.44
CA THR A 45 -0.17 -5.66 1.41
C THR A 45 0.50 -5.47 0.05
N SER A 46 -0.13 -5.99 -1.01
CA SER A 46 0.29 -5.65 -2.37
C SER A 46 0.27 -4.12 -2.51
N GLY A 47 1.31 -3.56 -3.14
CA GLY A 47 1.27 -2.17 -3.59
C GLY A 47 0.18 -1.98 -4.65
N SER A 48 -0.32 -0.75 -4.80
CA SER A 48 -1.27 -0.41 -5.86
C SER A 48 -0.63 -0.66 -7.22
N SER A 49 -0.83 -1.85 -7.78
CA SER A 49 -0.38 -2.13 -9.14
C SER A 49 -1.36 -1.47 -10.11
N ALA A 50 -0.95 -0.30 -10.60
CA ALA A 50 -1.42 0.37 -11.81
C ALA A 50 -2.92 0.69 -11.89
N THR A 51 -3.30 1.91 -11.50
CA THR A 51 -4.60 2.50 -11.86
C THR A 51 -4.49 3.72 -12.77
N TYR A 52 -3.27 4.17 -13.11
CA TYR A 52 -3.06 5.34 -13.98
C TYR A 52 -2.55 4.97 -15.37
N PRO A 53 -2.84 5.79 -16.41
CA PRO A 53 -2.29 5.62 -17.74
C PRO A 53 -0.76 5.47 -17.70
N ALA A 54 -0.22 4.61 -18.57
CA ALA A 54 1.23 4.49 -18.70
C ALA A 54 1.85 5.84 -19.10
N TRP A 55 2.99 6.17 -18.50
CA TRP A 55 3.75 7.36 -18.89
C TRP A 55 4.18 7.28 -20.36
N ASN A 56 4.06 8.40 -21.08
CA ASN A 56 4.44 8.55 -22.47
C ASN A 56 5.34 9.78 -22.60
N ALA A 57 6.56 9.58 -23.12
CA ALA A 57 7.56 10.62 -23.29
C ALA A 57 7.09 11.82 -24.15
N THR A 58 6.14 11.61 -25.07
CA THR A 58 5.65 12.67 -25.95
C THR A 58 4.42 13.39 -25.41
N ALA A 59 3.77 12.86 -24.37
CA ALA A 59 2.60 13.46 -23.76
C ALA A 59 2.99 14.64 -22.85
N VAL A 60 2.14 15.67 -22.84
CA VAL A 60 2.23 16.79 -21.91
C VAL A 60 1.46 16.45 -20.64
N TYR A 61 2.07 16.66 -19.50
CA TYR A 61 1.49 16.45 -18.18
C TYR A 61 1.44 17.77 -17.42
N LEU A 62 0.24 18.18 -17.00
CA LEU A 62 0.05 19.34 -16.13
C LEU A 62 0.27 18.94 -14.65
N GLY A 63 0.45 19.92 -13.77
CA GLY A 63 0.48 19.65 -12.33
C GLY A 63 -0.77 18.88 -11.88
N GLY A 64 -0.56 17.83 -11.09
CA GLY A 64 -1.60 16.89 -10.64
C GLY A 64 -1.88 15.71 -11.57
N SER A 65 -1.29 15.68 -12.78
CA SER A 65 -1.42 14.54 -13.72
C SER A 65 -0.81 13.28 -13.13
N LYS A 66 -1.47 12.13 -13.31
CA LYS A 66 -1.04 10.85 -12.73
C LYS A 66 -0.72 9.83 -13.80
N VAL A 67 0.39 9.12 -13.64
CA VAL A 67 0.90 8.12 -14.58
C VAL A 67 1.47 6.92 -13.84
N SER A 68 1.48 5.76 -14.52
CA SER A 68 2.20 4.57 -14.06
C SER A 68 3.49 4.41 -14.88
N TYR A 69 4.62 4.18 -14.22
CA TYR A 69 5.91 3.87 -14.86
C TYR A 69 6.69 2.84 -14.05
N ASN A 70 7.15 1.76 -14.69
CA ASN A 70 7.86 0.64 -14.07
C ASN A 70 7.16 0.06 -12.81
N GLY A 71 5.82 0.00 -12.83
CA GLY A 71 5.02 -0.53 -11.71
C GLY A 71 4.84 0.42 -10.53
N VAL A 72 5.28 1.69 -10.66
CA VAL A 72 5.12 2.73 -9.65
C VAL A 72 4.23 3.85 -10.19
N ASN A 73 3.36 4.40 -9.34
CA ASN A 73 2.50 5.51 -9.68
C ASN A 73 3.19 6.84 -9.36
N TYR A 74 3.00 7.84 -10.22
CA TYR A 74 3.58 9.17 -10.05
C TYR A 74 2.57 10.27 -10.33
N GLU A 75 2.72 11.38 -9.63
CA GLU A 75 1.99 12.63 -9.84
C GLU A 75 2.96 13.74 -10.27
N ALA A 76 2.65 14.44 -11.37
CA ALA A 76 3.41 15.59 -11.82
C ALA A 76 3.21 16.76 -10.83
N LYS A 77 4.29 17.32 -10.31
CA LYS A 77 4.26 18.48 -9.40
C LYS A 77 3.93 19.78 -10.13
N TRP A 78 4.33 19.87 -11.40
CA TRP A 78 4.10 21.00 -12.30
C TRP A 78 4.08 20.49 -13.76
N TRP A 79 4.02 21.41 -14.73
CA TRP A 79 4.05 21.08 -16.15
C TRP A 79 5.32 20.30 -16.51
N THR A 80 5.18 19.19 -17.26
CA THR A 80 6.32 18.43 -17.78
C THR A 80 5.97 17.70 -19.09
N GLN A 81 7.00 17.46 -19.90
CA GLN A 81 6.96 16.64 -21.10
C GLN A 81 8.33 15.96 -21.28
N GLY A 82 8.36 14.67 -21.58
CA GLY A 82 9.61 13.93 -21.82
C GLY A 82 10.43 13.58 -20.58
N GLU A 83 10.19 14.18 -19.42
CA GLU A 83 10.90 13.84 -18.19
C GLU A 83 10.42 12.51 -17.61
N THR A 84 11.35 11.58 -17.36
CA THR A 84 11.04 10.22 -16.91
C THR A 84 10.67 10.16 -15.43
N PRO A 85 9.53 9.55 -15.06
CA PRO A 85 9.16 9.33 -13.66
C PRO A 85 10.18 8.47 -12.91
N GLY A 86 10.48 8.85 -11.66
CA GLY A 86 11.48 8.19 -10.82
C GLY A 86 12.91 8.67 -11.02
N SER A 87 13.21 9.44 -12.09
CA SER A 87 14.51 10.08 -12.30
C SER A 87 14.47 11.61 -12.14
N ALA A 88 13.34 12.25 -12.49
CA ALA A 88 13.21 13.70 -12.46
C ALA A 88 12.41 14.19 -11.24
N ASP A 89 12.80 15.33 -10.67
CA ASP A 89 12.17 15.94 -9.49
C ASP A 89 10.72 16.37 -9.73
N VAL A 90 10.30 16.51 -10.99
CA VAL A 90 8.92 16.86 -11.34
C VAL A 90 7.91 15.79 -10.94
N TRP A 91 8.34 14.54 -10.76
CA TRP A 91 7.46 13.43 -10.42
C TRP A 91 7.49 13.11 -8.94
N LYS A 92 6.33 13.12 -8.30
CA LYS A 92 6.13 12.66 -6.92
C LYS A 92 5.61 11.23 -6.96
N VAL A 93 6.28 10.29 -6.29
CA VAL A 93 5.74 8.94 -6.08
C VAL A 93 4.44 9.04 -5.28
N ILE A 94 3.40 8.37 -5.75
CA ILE A 94 2.11 8.24 -5.06
C ILE A 94 1.81 6.76 -4.82
N PRO A 95 0.96 6.44 -3.83
CA PRO A 95 0.51 5.08 -3.59
C PRO A 95 -0.05 4.40 -4.85
#